data_AF-A0A2V8PZP0-F1
#
_entry.id   AF-A0A2V8PZP0-F1
#
_cell.length_a   1.000
_cell.length_b   1.000
_cell.length_c   1.000
_cell.angle_alpha   90.00
_cell.angle_beta   90.00
_cell.angle_gamma   90.00
#
_symmetry.space_group_name_H-M   'P 1'
#
loop_
_entity.id
_entity.type
_entity.pdbx_description
1 polymer ?
#
loop_
_entity_poly.entity_id
_entity_poly.type
_entity_poly.pdbx_seq_one_letter_code
_entity_poly.pdbx_strand_id
1 'polypeptide(L)'
;KTNKKYQKLLKVVRTANADVVVLQELTATWNEETQGLRQEYPHVVFEPRPSGSGMAVLSRYPLEEAQTLTLDDSSHIAILVRLKIGEESISVLALHPTTPITPFRFKNRNRQYREAAALVKNIAGPRVIIGDLNVT
;
A
#
# COMPACT_ATOMS: atom_id res chain seq x y z
N LYS A 1 -12.01 14.51 -9.96
CA LYS A 1 -11.66 13.96 -11.29
C LYS A 1 -11.60 12.44 -11.15
N THR A 2 -12.21 11.67 -12.04
CA THR A 2 -12.14 10.19 -12.01
C THR A 2 -11.25 9.69 -13.15
N ASN A 3 -10.12 9.09 -12.80
CA ASN A 3 -9.28 8.37 -13.73
C ASN A 3 -9.91 6.99 -13.99
N LYS A 4 -10.16 6.65 -15.26
CA LYS A 4 -10.72 5.35 -15.69
C LYS A 4 -9.78 4.58 -16.62
N LYS A 5 -8.47 4.90 -16.61
CA LYS A 5 -7.49 4.27 -17.50
C LYS A 5 -7.04 2.90 -16.97
N TYR A 6 -7.99 2.00 -16.70
CA TYR A 6 -7.75 0.70 -16.06
C TYR A 6 -6.77 -0.17 -16.84
N GLN A 7 -6.97 -0.29 -18.15
CA GLN A 7 -6.10 -1.07 -19.03
C GLN A 7 -4.67 -0.53 -19.07
N LYS A 8 -4.49 0.79 -18.89
CA LYS A 8 -3.15 1.37 -18.79
C LYS A 8 -2.46 0.93 -17.50
N LEU A 9 -3.16 0.91 -16.37
CA LEU A 9 -2.61 0.41 -15.10
C LEU A 9 -2.24 -1.06 -15.23
N LEU A 10 -3.15 -1.91 -15.71
CA LEU A 10 -2.90 -3.34 -15.87
C LEU A 10 -1.68 -3.60 -16.76
N LYS A 11 -1.56 -2.87 -17.87
CA LYS A 11 -0.38 -2.95 -18.74
C LYS A 11 0.90 -2.56 -18.00
N VAL A 12 0.90 -1.44 -17.27
CA VAL A 12 2.08 -1.00 -16.50
C VAL A 12 2.49 -2.05 -15.47
N VAL A 13 1.55 -2.58 -14.70
CA VAL A 13 1.83 -3.61 -13.69
C VAL A 13 2.42 -4.88 -14.30
N ARG A 14 1.84 -5.35 -15.40
CA ARG A 14 2.33 -6.55 -16.10
C ARG A 14 3.69 -6.34 -16.76
N THR A 15 3.91 -5.17 -17.37
CA THR A 15 5.20 -4.84 -18.00
C THR A 15 6.30 -4.60 -16.97
N ALA A 16 5.98 -4.04 -15.80
CA ALA A 16 6.95 -3.84 -14.72
C ALA A 16 7.51 -5.17 -14.18
N ASN A 17 6.74 -6.26 -14.27
CA ASN A 17 7.15 -7.59 -13.84
C ASN A 17 7.72 -7.62 -12.41
N ALA A 18 7.16 -6.80 -11.52
CA ALA A 18 7.62 -6.66 -10.15
C ALA A 18 7.31 -7.91 -9.32
N ASP A 19 8.00 -8.08 -8.20
CA ASP A 19 7.69 -9.13 -7.22
C ASP A 19 6.55 -8.74 -6.29
N VAL A 20 6.48 -7.45 -5.96
CA VAL A 20 5.49 -6.84 -5.07
C VAL A 20 4.99 -5.55 -5.71
N VAL A 21 3.67 -5.34 -5.70
CA VAL A 21 3.00 -4.17 -6.24
C VAL A 21 2.15 -3.54 -5.16
N VAL A 22 2.28 -2.22 -5.00
CA VAL A 22 1.41 -1.42 -4.13
C VAL A 22 0.55 -0.51 -4.98
N LEU A 23 -0.77 -0.68 -4.90
CA LEU A 23 -1.75 0.20 -5.53
C LEU A 23 -2.28 1.18 -4.50
N GLN A 24 -2.37 2.45 -4.88
CA GLN A 24 -2.85 3.55 -4.04
C GLN A 24 -4.10 4.17 -4.68
N GLU A 25 -4.86 4.94 -3.89
CA GLU A 25 -6.15 5.49 -4.28
C GLU A 25 -7.16 4.42 -4.77
N LEU A 26 -7.10 3.23 -4.18
CA LEU A 26 -7.93 2.10 -4.58
C LEU A 26 -9.38 2.32 -4.13
N THR A 27 -10.25 2.64 -5.09
CA THR A 27 -11.70 2.68 -4.89
C THR A 27 -12.33 1.32 -5.20
N ALA A 28 -13.63 1.14 -4.91
CA ALA A 28 -14.36 -0.08 -5.23
C ALA A 28 -14.27 -0.45 -6.73
N THR A 29 -14.46 0.51 -7.63
CA THR A 29 -14.34 0.27 -9.08
C THR A 29 -12.92 -0.12 -9.48
N TRP A 30 -11.89 0.53 -8.93
CA TRP A 30 -10.51 0.13 -9.20
C TRP A 30 -10.20 -1.26 -8.66
N ASN A 31 -10.77 -1.64 -7.52
CA ASN A 31 -10.63 -2.98 -6.96
C ASN A 31 -11.23 -4.05 -7.89
N GLU A 32 -12.41 -3.80 -8.47
CA GLU A 32 -13.03 -4.71 -9.46
C GLU A 32 -12.15 -4.85 -10.71
N GLU A 33 -11.73 -3.73 -11.28
CA GLU A 33 -10.93 -3.68 -12.51
C GLU A 33 -9.51 -4.26 -12.36
N THR A 34 -9.03 -4.42 -11.12
CA THR A 34 -7.69 -4.96 -10.82
C THR A 34 -7.71 -6.38 -10.28
N GLN A 35 -8.88 -7.02 -10.09
CA GLN A 35 -8.95 -8.41 -9.64
C GLN A 35 -8.19 -9.38 -10.54
N GLY A 36 -8.12 -9.10 -11.86
CA GLY A 36 -7.40 -9.93 -12.82
C GLY A 36 -5.90 -10.08 -12.53
N LEU A 37 -5.30 -9.15 -11.77
CA LEU A 37 -3.89 -9.22 -11.38
C LEU A 37 -3.59 -10.39 -10.44
N ARG A 38 -4.60 -11.01 -9.82
CA ARG A 38 -4.44 -12.22 -9.01
C ARG A 38 -3.83 -13.40 -9.78
N GLN A 39 -3.96 -13.41 -11.11
CA GLN A 39 -3.34 -14.44 -11.94
C GLN A 39 -1.81 -14.35 -11.92
N GLU A 40 -1.25 -13.14 -11.86
CA GLU A 40 0.19 -12.92 -11.81
C GLU A 40 0.72 -12.74 -10.37
N TYR A 41 -0.15 -12.34 -9.43
CA TYR A 41 0.15 -12.09 -8.03
C TYR A 41 -0.89 -12.79 -7.13
N PRO A 42 -0.71 -14.08 -6.80
CA PRO A 42 -1.73 -14.85 -6.09
C PRO A 42 -1.94 -14.41 -4.64
N HIS A 43 -0.99 -13.69 -4.05
CA HIS A 43 -1.02 -13.28 -2.66
C HIS A 43 -1.33 -11.79 -2.54
N VAL A 44 -2.53 -11.46 -2.08
CA VAL A 44 -3.05 -10.09 -2.15
C VAL A 44 -3.77 -9.65 -0.89
N VAL A 45 -3.66 -8.36 -0.60
CA VAL A 45 -4.47 -7.62 0.37
C VAL A 45 -5.12 -6.48 -0.40
N PHE A 46 -6.45 -6.49 -0.50
CA PHE A 46 -7.22 -5.42 -1.14
C PHE A 46 -8.04 -4.70 -0.08
N GLU A 47 -7.79 -3.40 0.08
CA GLU A 47 -8.48 -2.53 1.05
C GLU A 47 -9.05 -1.31 0.34
N PRO A 48 -10.10 -1.48 -0.48
CA PRO A 48 -10.72 -0.35 -1.14
C PRO A 48 -11.35 0.59 -0.10
N ARG A 49 -11.23 1.89 -0.33
CA ARG A 49 -11.90 2.94 0.45
C ARG A 49 -12.44 4.02 -0.48
N PRO A 50 -13.52 4.72 -0.08
CA PRO A 50 -13.98 5.89 -0.82
C PRO A 50 -12.90 7.00 -0.81
N SER A 51 -13.03 7.95 -1.73
CA SER A 51 -12.25 9.21 -1.73
C SER A 51 -10.72 9.05 -1.81
N GLY A 52 -10.21 7.92 -2.33
CA GLY A 52 -8.79 7.73 -2.62
C GLY A 52 -7.92 7.34 -1.42
N SER A 53 -8.51 6.95 -0.29
CA SER A 53 -7.72 6.51 0.88
C SER A 53 -7.48 5.00 0.95
N GLY A 54 -7.89 4.26 -0.09
CA GLY A 54 -7.76 2.80 -0.18
C GLY A 54 -6.45 2.38 -0.81
N MET A 55 -6.00 1.16 -0.50
CA MET A 55 -4.76 0.60 -1.02
C MET A 55 -4.89 -0.90 -1.29
N ALA A 56 -3.92 -1.43 -2.04
CA ALA A 56 -3.69 -2.86 -2.12
C ALA A 56 -2.20 -3.18 -2.13
N VAL A 57 -1.86 -4.35 -1.62
CA VAL A 57 -0.55 -4.99 -1.77
C VAL A 57 -0.75 -6.31 -2.49
N LEU A 58 -0.05 -6.51 -3.60
CA LEU A 58 -0.08 -7.73 -4.40
C LEU A 58 1.35 -8.30 -4.45
N SER A 59 1.49 -9.62 -4.29
CA SER A 59 2.77 -10.29 -4.18
C SER A 59 2.78 -11.62 -4.92
N ARG A 60 3.93 -11.94 -5.52
CA ARG A 60 4.24 -13.29 -6.03
C ARG A 60 4.60 -14.27 -4.92
N TYR A 61 5.10 -13.75 -3.81
CA TYR A 61 5.53 -14.50 -2.64
C TYR A 61 4.42 -14.59 -1.59
N PRO A 62 4.32 -15.69 -0.83
CA PRO A 62 3.34 -15.85 0.24
C PRO A 62 3.42 -14.73 1.28
N LEU A 63 2.25 -14.27 1.75
CA LEU A 63 2.14 -13.41 2.93
C LEU A 63 2.05 -14.32 4.17
N GLU A 64 3.04 -14.27 5.04
CA GLU A 64 2.98 -14.90 6.37
C GLU A 64 2.02 -14.13 7.28
N GLU A 65 2.01 -12.80 7.14
CA GLU A 65 1.16 -11.89 7.89
C GLU A 65 0.70 -10.73 7.00
N ALA A 66 -0.49 -10.21 7.28
CA ALA A 66 -1.06 -9.04 6.62
C ALA A 66 -1.96 -8.29 7.61
N GLN A 67 -1.74 -6.99 7.76
CA GLN A 67 -2.47 -6.13 8.69
C GLN A 67 -2.77 -4.77 8.06
N THR A 68 -4.02 -4.35 8.16
CA THR A 68 -4.46 -2.99 7.81
C THR A 68 -4.45 -2.13 9.07
N LEU A 69 -3.73 -1.01 9.03
CA LEU A 69 -3.44 -0.18 10.19
C LEU A 69 -3.96 1.24 9.97
N THR A 70 -4.37 1.88 11.07
CA THR A 70 -4.65 3.32 11.13
C THR A 70 -3.56 3.96 12.00
N LEU A 71 -2.77 4.87 11.41
CA LEU A 71 -1.56 5.44 12.02
C LEU A 71 -1.70 6.95 12.32
N ASP A 72 -2.86 7.53 12.10
CA ASP A 72 -3.21 8.91 12.45
C ASP A 72 -4.73 9.05 12.63
N ASP A 73 -5.24 10.28 12.81
CA ASP A 73 -6.68 10.52 12.94
C ASP A 73 -7.36 10.75 11.58
N SER A 74 -6.73 10.33 10.48
CA SER A 74 -7.31 10.43 9.14
C SER A 74 -7.99 9.13 8.70
N SER A 75 -8.62 9.16 7.52
CA SER A 75 -9.19 7.96 6.89
C SER A 75 -8.17 7.18 6.06
N HIS A 76 -6.91 7.59 6.04
CA HIS A 76 -5.85 6.92 5.29
C HIS A 76 -5.29 5.75 6.09
N ILE A 77 -5.29 4.58 5.46
CA ILE A 77 -4.75 3.36 6.04
C ILE A 77 -3.27 3.18 5.67
N ALA A 78 -2.59 2.34 6.43
CA ALA A 78 -1.35 1.67 6.04
C ALA A 78 -1.62 0.17 5.92
N ILE A 79 -0.83 -0.53 5.09
CA ILE A 79 -0.88 -2.01 5.03
C ILE A 79 0.51 -2.53 5.36
N LEU A 80 0.63 -3.29 6.44
CA LEU A 80 1.84 -4.02 6.79
C LEU A 80 1.68 -5.47 6.34
N VAL A 81 2.58 -5.95 5.51
CA VAL A 81 2.68 -7.38 5.16
C VAL A 81 4.05 -7.93 5.51
N ARG A 82 4.11 -9.22 5.81
CA ARG A 82 5.35 -9.98 5.94
C ARG A 82 5.38 -11.05 4.85
N LEU A 83 6.35 -10.92 3.94
CA LEU A 83 6.53 -11.78 2.78
C LEU A 83 7.55 -12.88 3.08
N LYS A 84 7.31 -14.12 2.64
CA LYS A 84 8.30 -15.20 2.69
C LYS A 84 8.99 -15.36 1.34
N ILE A 85 10.29 -15.04 1.27
CA ILE A 85 11.11 -15.14 0.06
C ILE A 85 12.22 -16.15 0.31
N GLY A 86 12.02 -17.39 -0.17
CA GLY A 86 12.89 -18.50 0.21
C GLY A 86 12.87 -18.74 1.72
N GLU A 87 14.03 -18.70 2.37
CA GLU A 87 14.15 -18.85 3.82
C GLU A 87 14.01 -17.53 4.59
N GLU A 88 14.09 -16.38 3.91
CA GLU A 88 14.03 -15.06 4.54
C GLU A 88 12.61 -14.50 4.56
N SER A 89 12.31 -13.66 5.56
CA SER A 89 11.07 -12.89 5.60
C SER A 89 11.36 -11.40 5.50
N ILE A 90 10.62 -10.70 4.65
CA ILE A 90 10.74 -9.25 4.43
C ILE A 90 9.43 -8.59 4.81
N SER A 91 9.49 -7.53 5.61
CA SER A 91 8.31 -6.74 5.95
C SER A 91 8.17 -5.53 5.03
N VAL A 92 6.97 -5.34 4.47
CA VAL A 92 6.63 -4.20 3.63
C VAL A 92 5.51 -3.42 4.28
N LEU A 93 5.77 -2.16 4.60
CA LEU A 93 4.77 -1.19 5.03
C LEU A 93 4.40 -0.29 3.83
N ALA A 94 3.25 -0.58 3.23
CA ALA A 94 2.64 0.29 2.25
C ALA A 94 2.00 1.49 2.97
N LEU A 95 2.39 2.71 2.58
CA LEU A 95 1.99 3.95 3.23
C LEU A 95 1.59 5.01 2.21
N HIS A 96 0.41 5.59 2.36
CA HIS A 96 -0.06 6.71 1.55
C HIS A 96 -0.73 7.75 2.47
N PRO A 97 0.05 8.62 3.13
CA PRO A 97 -0.48 9.57 4.08
C PRO A 97 -1.29 10.66 3.38
N THR A 98 -2.08 11.41 4.15
CA THR A 98 -2.84 12.55 3.62
C THR A 98 -1.95 13.58 2.91
N THR A 99 -2.44 14.13 1.78
CA THR A 99 -1.78 15.27 1.13
C THR A 99 -1.71 16.47 2.09
N PRO A 100 -0.55 17.14 2.25
CA PRO A 100 -0.29 18.15 3.29
C PRO A 100 -0.79 19.55 2.90
N ILE A 101 -1.98 19.65 2.28
CA ILE A 101 -2.48 20.91 1.71
C ILE A 101 -3.08 21.88 2.74
N THR A 102 -3.21 21.46 4.00
CA THR A 102 -3.64 22.31 5.12
C THR A 102 -2.75 22.04 6.34
N PRO A 103 -2.66 22.97 7.32
CA PRO A 103 -1.88 22.75 8.54
C PRO A 103 -2.31 21.49 9.31
N PHE A 104 -3.61 21.19 9.32
CA PHE A 104 -4.13 19.97 9.95
C PHE A 104 -3.66 18.71 9.22
N ARG A 105 -3.78 18.66 7.88
CA ARG A 105 -3.32 17.50 7.09
C ARG A 105 -1.81 17.33 7.15
N PHE A 106 -1.05 18.43 7.16
CA PHE A 106 0.40 18.41 7.39
C PHE A 106 0.77 17.78 8.74
N LYS A 107 0.07 18.15 9.81
CA LYS A 107 0.25 17.54 11.14
C LYS A 107 -0.09 16.05 11.14
N ASN A 108 -1.18 15.65 10.50
CA ASN A 108 -1.58 14.24 10.41
C ASN A 108 -0.56 13.41 9.62
N ARG A 109 -0.14 13.86 8.43
CA ARG A 109 0.93 13.22 7.65
C ARG A 109 2.19 13.00 8.49
N ASN A 110 2.64 14.04 9.22
CA ASN A 110 3.83 13.93 10.07
C ASN A 110 3.62 13.01 11.28
N ARG A 111 2.40 12.90 11.81
CA ARG A 111 2.06 11.90 12.83
C ARG A 111 2.15 10.50 12.23
N GLN A 112 1.58 10.29 11.06
CA GLN A 112 1.62 9.00 10.37
C GLN A 112 3.06 8.51 10.13
N TYR A 113 3.98 9.41 9.76
CA TYR A 113 5.41 9.06 9.67
C TYR A 113 6.03 8.65 11.00
N ARG A 114 5.70 9.35 12.10
CA ARG A 114 6.22 9.02 13.43
C ARG A 114 5.73 7.65 13.90
N GLU A 115 4.44 7.37 13.72
CA GLU A 115 3.87 6.07 14.06
C GLU A 115 4.42 4.96 13.15
N ALA A 116 4.55 5.20 11.85
CA ALA A 116 5.18 4.27 10.91
C ALA A 116 6.63 3.98 11.31
N ALA A 117 7.41 5.00 11.65
CA ALA A 117 8.80 4.84 12.11
C ALA A 117 8.89 4.03 13.41
N ALA A 118 8.01 4.31 14.38
CA ALA A 118 7.95 3.58 15.64
C ALA A 118 7.57 2.11 15.44
N LEU A 119 6.59 1.84 14.57
CA LEU A 119 6.17 0.50 14.19
C LEU A 119 7.32 -0.28 13.55
N VAL A 120 7.90 0.25 12.46
CA VAL A 120 8.93 -0.50 11.72
C VAL A 120 10.19 -0.69 12.55
N LYS A 121 10.51 0.23 13.48
CA LYS A 121 11.68 0.11 14.37
C LYS A 121 11.72 -1.24 15.09
N ASN A 122 10.55 -1.74 15.49
CA ASN A 122 10.40 -2.96 16.28
C ASN A 122 10.27 -4.24 15.44
N ILE A 123 10.28 -4.16 14.11
CA ILE A 123 10.15 -5.32 13.21
C ILE A 123 11.52 -5.91 12.91
N ALA A 124 11.84 -7.13 13.35
CA ALA A 124 13.12 -7.74 13.03
C ALA A 124 13.31 -8.02 11.52
N GLY A 125 14.56 -7.98 11.06
CA GLY A 125 14.93 -8.31 9.68
C GLY A 125 14.73 -7.19 8.65
N PRO A 126 14.88 -7.52 7.35
CA PRO A 126 14.75 -6.57 6.25
C PRO A 126 13.35 -5.96 6.19
N ARG A 127 13.30 -4.65 5.97
CA ARG A 127 12.06 -3.86 5.99
C ARG A 127 12.06 -2.80 4.91
N VAL A 128 10.90 -2.61 4.30
CA VAL A 128 10.66 -1.61 3.24
C VAL A 128 9.44 -0.78 3.62
N ILE A 129 9.56 0.54 3.48
CA ILE A 129 8.40 1.45 3.46
C ILE A 129 8.25 1.95 2.02
N ILE A 130 7.05 1.88 1.47
CA ILE A 130 6.80 2.26 0.07
C ILE A 130 5.43 2.91 -0.10
N GLY A 131 5.36 3.89 -1.00
CA GLY A 131 4.13 4.53 -1.47
C GLY A 131 4.34 5.98 -1.87
N ASP A 132 3.29 6.65 -2.33
CA ASP A 132 3.29 8.11 -2.44
C ASP A 132 3.20 8.71 -1.04
N LEU A 133 4.36 9.16 -0.55
CA LEU A 133 4.50 9.70 0.79
C LEU A 133 4.01 11.14 0.90
N ASN A 134 3.63 11.84 -0.18
CA ASN A 134 3.19 13.22 -0.12
C ASN A 134 4.22 14.19 0.53
N VAL A 135 5.49 14.06 0.13
CA VAL A 135 6.63 14.89 0.55
C VAL A 135 7.52 15.20 -0.65
N THR A 136 8.12 16.39 -0.68
CA THR A 136 9.03 16.89 -1.72
C THR A 136 10.32 17.39 -1.09
#